data_AF-A0A166A4T4-F1
#
_entry.id   AF-A0A166A4T4-F1
#
_cell.length_a   1.000
_cell.length_b   1.000
_cell.length_c   1.000
_cell.angle_alpha   90.00
_cell.angle_beta   90.00
_cell.angle_gamma   90.00
#
_symmetry.space_group_name_H-M   'P 1'
#
loop_
_entity.id
_entity.type
_entity.pdbx_description
1 polymer ?
#
loop_
_entity_poly.entity_id
_entity_poly.type
_entity_poly.pdbx_seq_one_letter_code
_entity_poly.pdbx_strand_id
1 'polypeptide(L)'
;MTKILKLENSNFYSKLISTISEDFDRQAQIEKFICKSWEIHYDLFNPENFEDPEDHELSKNNPDYFEELEIPHTNAAILDVFGHNRQKDYDVTTLQDLIKHTALIEERILDFFIHYTFGDGGAYAEGKHYRYAQTTIEDHYKTSFTQKEFVRRLLRLQTIILPSAIDGLKLEFMCAWDMEHGVVLEFKDGSMVESEI
;
A
#
# COMPACT_ATOMS: atom_id res chain seq x y z
N MET A 1 6.01 2.43 24.25
CA MET A 1 6.63 1.43 23.35
C MET A 1 5.49 0.78 22.60
N THR A 2 5.34 1.08 21.31
CA THR A 2 4.23 0.56 20.49
C THR A 2 4.36 -0.95 20.35
N LYS A 3 3.28 -1.69 20.63
CA LYS A 3 3.27 -3.15 20.54
C LYS A 3 2.92 -3.57 19.11
N ILE A 4 3.78 -4.37 18.50
CA ILE A 4 3.50 -5.01 17.21
C ILE A 4 2.79 -6.34 17.48
N LEU A 5 1.57 -6.47 16.99
CA LEU A 5 0.75 -7.67 17.14
C LEU A 5 0.97 -8.60 15.94
N LYS A 6 1.15 -9.90 16.23
CA LYS A 6 1.23 -10.95 15.22
C LYS A 6 -0.14 -11.56 14.96
N LEU A 7 -0.47 -11.77 13.69
CA LEU A 7 -1.76 -12.30 13.24
C LEU A 7 -2.02 -13.76 13.66
N GLU A 8 -0.96 -14.51 13.96
CA GLU A 8 -1.03 -15.92 14.36
C GLU A 8 -1.40 -16.12 15.85
N ASN A 9 -1.64 -15.04 16.60
CA ASN A 9 -1.95 -15.15 18.02
C ASN A 9 -3.41 -15.55 18.25
N SER A 10 -3.67 -16.57 19.07
CA SER A 10 -5.03 -17.05 19.39
C SER A 10 -5.92 -16.00 20.08
N ASN A 11 -5.34 -14.92 20.59
CA ASN A 11 -6.06 -13.77 21.14
C ASN A 11 -5.76 -12.45 20.42
N PHE A 12 -5.37 -12.51 19.14
CA PHE A 12 -5.00 -11.35 18.33
C PHE A 12 -6.04 -10.22 18.40
N TYR A 13 -7.31 -10.50 18.10
CA TYR A 13 -8.36 -9.48 18.06
C TYR A 13 -8.68 -8.87 19.41
N SER A 14 -8.71 -9.67 20.48
CA SER A 14 -8.90 -9.16 21.83
C SER A 14 -7.74 -8.24 22.26
N LYS A 15 -6.50 -8.60 21.89
CA LYS A 15 -5.33 -7.74 22.13
C LYS A 15 -5.35 -6.48 21.26
N LEU A 16 -5.79 -6.57 20.02
CA LEU A 16 -5.95 -5.43 19.13
C LEU A 16 -6.94 -4.42 19.73
N ILE A 17 -8.11 -4.88 20.14
CA ILE A 17 -9.14 -4.06 20.79
C ILE A 17 -8.59 -3.46 22.09
N SER A 18 -7.94 -4.25 22.94
CA SER A 18 -7.31 -3.77 24.18
C SER A 18 -6.29 -2.67 23.90
N THR A 19 -5.42 -2.87 22.91
CA THR A 19 -4.36 -1.91 22.55
C THR A 19 -4.94 -0.60 22.04
N ILE A 20 -5.92 -0.67 21.12
CA ILE A 20 -6.60 0.51 20.58
C ILE A 20 -7.40 1.27 21.66
N SER A 21 -7.91 0.56 22.68
CA SER A 21 -8.73 1.14 23.76
C SER A 21 -7.90 1.71 24.91
N GLU A 22 -6.77 1.09 25.26
CA GLU A 22 -5.87 1.51 26.34
C GLU A 22 -5.06 2.76 25.97
N ASP A 23 -4.56 2.82 24.74
CA ASP A 23 -3.82 3.97 24.23
C ASP A 23 -4.81 5.01 23.68
N PHE A 24 -5.36 5.82 24.59
CA PHE A 24 -6.30 6.95 24.34
C PHE A 24 -5.84 7.95 23.25
N ASP A 25 -4.59 7.82 22.81
CA ASP A 25 -4.01 8.31 21.57
C ASP A 25 -3.19 7.21 20.86
N ARG A 26 -3.80 6.42 19.95
CA ARG A 26 -3.70 6.62 18.49
C ARG A 26 -3.52 5.39 17.62
N GLN A 27 -2.97 4.25 18.03
CA GLN A 27 -2.51 3.30 17.00
C GLN A 27 -2.17 1.95 17.57
N ALA A 28 -2.72 0.88 17.01
CA ALA A 28 -2.12 -0.45 17.13
C ALA A 28 -1.25 -0.72 15.90
N GLN A 29 -0.17 -1.45 16.08
CA GLN A 29 0.68 -1.90 14.99
C GLN A 29 0.49 -3.39 14.79
N ILE A 30 0.31 -3.81 13.54
CA ILE A 30 0.21 -5.22 13.18
C ILE A 30 1.18 -5.56 12.05
N GLU A 31 1.62 -6.81 11.99
CA GLU A 31 2.44 -7.27 10.87
C GLU A 31 1.64 -7.18 9.56
N LYS A 32 2.26 -6.62 8.51
CA LYS A 32 1.65 -6.48 7.19
C LYS A 32 1.30 -7.88 6.64
N PHE A 33 0.06 -8.03 6.19
CA PHE A 33 -0.45 -9.32 5.70
C PHE A 33 -0.82 -9.32 4.21
N ILE A 34 -1.06 -8.15 3.63
CA ILE A 34 -1.44 -7.95 2.23
C ILE A 34 -0.44 -6.99 1.55
N CYS A 35 -0.27 -7.11 0.23
CA CYS A 35 0.68 -6.28 -0.53
C CYS A 35 2.09 -6.33 0.11
N LYS A 36 2.52 -7.54 0.53
CA LYS A 36 3.77 -7.75 1.28
C LYS A 36 5.04 -7.53 0.46
N SER A 37 4.94 -7.39 -0.87
CA SER A 37 6.08 -7.42 -1.78
C SER A 37 6.93 -6.13 -1.73
N TRP A 38 7.64 -5.98 -0.61
CA TRP A 38 8.97 -5.40 -0.34
C TRP A 38 9.42 -4.07 -0.98
N GLU A 39 9.93 -3.22 -0.07
CA GLU A 39 11.06 -2.29 -0.24
C GLU A 39 11.07 -1.51 -1.55
N ILE A 40 10.09 -0.62 -1.70
CA ILE A 40 10.15 0.41 -2.75
C ILE A 40 10.82 1.63 -2.18
N HIS A 41 11.80 2.10 -2.92
CA HIS A 41 12.51 3.32 -2.65
C HIS A 41 11.82 4.44 -3.41
N TYR A 42 11.40 5.42 -2.64
CA TYR A 42 10.42 6.43 -3.04
C TYR A 42 10.84 7.20 -4.30
N ASP A 43 12.13 7.51 -4.40
CA ASP A 43 12.65 8.36 -5.44
C ASP A 43 12.92 7.60 -6.76
N LEU A 44 12.91 6.26 -6.75
CA LEU A 44 13.03 5.41 -7.95
C LEU A 44 11.73 5.29 -8.76
N PHE A 45 10.61 5.89 -8.34
CA PHE A 45 9.35 5.57 -8.99
C PHE A 45 8.36 6.71 -9.16
N ASN A 46 8.61 7.94 -8.71
CA ASN A 46 7.80 9.06 -9.20
C ASN A 46 8.01 9.16 -10.73
N PRO A 47 7.01 8.83 -11.57
CA PRO A 47 7.19 8.77 -13.01
C PRO A 47 7.70 10.09 -13.58
N GLU A 48 7.35 11.23 -12.96
CA GLU A 48 7.80 12.56 -13.36
C GLU A 48 9.31 12.75 -13.21
N ASN A 49 9.96 11.95 -12.35
CA ASN A 49 11.42 11.94 -12.22
C ASN A 49 12.11 11.14 -13.34
N PHE A 50 11.35 10.37 -14.14
CA PHE A 50 11.87 9.58 -15.25
C PHE A 50 11.79 10.37 -16.55
N GLU A 51 12.95 10.70 -17.09
CA GLU A 51 13.09 11.20 -18.45
C GLU A 51 13.17 10.03 -19.44
N ASP A 52 13.23 10.34 -20.73
CA ASP A 52 13.30 9.32 -21.77
C ASP A 52 14.52 8.39 -21.57
N PRO A 53 14.33 7.07 -21.41
CA PRO A 53 15.41 6.13 -21.17
C PRO A 53 16.37 6.02 -22.38
N GLU A 54 15.94 6.42 -23.58
CA GLU A 54 16.80 6.46 -24.76
C GLU A 54 17.73 7.69 -24.79
N ASP A 55 17.41 8.76 -24.04
CA ASP A 55 18.12 10.05 -24.06
C ASP A 55 18.90 10.35 -22.75
N HIS A 56 18.96 9.38 -21.84
CA HIS A 56 19.43 9.60 -20.46
C HIS A 56 20.97 9.58 -20.33
N GLU A 57 21.60 10.77 -20.19
CA GLU A 57 23.02 10.89 -19.79
C GLU A 57 23.23 10.78 -18.27
N LEU A 58 22.22 11.07 -17.44
CA LEU A 58 22.33 11.12 -15.98
C LEU A 58 22.39 9.74 -15.32
N SER A 59 21.51 8.82 -15.70
CA SER A 59 21.50 7.43 -15.17
C SER A 59 22.69 6.59 -15.65
N LYS A 60 23.23 6.88 -16.85
CA LYS A 60 24.40 6.18 -17.40
C LYS A 60 25.72 6.60 -16.74
N ASN A 61 25.78 7.77 -16.10
CA ASN A 61 27.02 8.36 -15.60
C ASN A 61 27.10 8.49 -14.07
N ASN A 62 26.05 8.12 -13.34
CA ASN A 62 26.03 8.28 -11.88
C ASN A 62 25.57 6.98 -11.19
N PRO A 63 26.48 6.03 -10.92
CA PRO A 63 26.14 4.74 -10.28
C PRO A 63 25.53 4.92 -8.89
N ASP A 64 25.91 5.99 -8.18
CA ASP A 64 25.42 6.34 -6.85
C ASP A 64 23.96 6.79 -6.86
N TYR A 65 23.43 7.21 -8.02
CA TYR A 65 22.04 7.60 -8.18
C TYR A 65 21.10 6.45 -7.82
N PHE A 66 21.44 5.20 -8.13
CA PHE A 66 20.60 4.06 -7.75
C PHE A 66 20.88 3.59 -6.30
N GLU A 67 22.12 3.68 -5.80
CA GLU A 67 22.47 3.28 -4.42
C GLU A 67 21.78 4.16 -3.36
N GLU A 68 21.65 5.48 -3.58
CA GLU A 68 20.89 6.37 -2.68
C GLU A 68 19.39 6.03 -2.67
N LEU A 69 18.91 5.39 -3.74
CA LEU A 69 17.56 4.92 -3.94
C LEU A 69 17.39 3.44 -3.56
N GLU A 70 18.27 2.86 -2.73
CA GLU A 70 18.13 1.49 -2.20
C GLU A 70 17.88 1.47 -0.67
N ILE A 71 17.61 2.62 -0.05
CA ILE A 71 17.24 2.71 1.37
C ILE A 71 15.71 2.90 1.51
N PRO A 72 14.97 1.99 2.15
CA PRO A 72 13.52 2.16 2.31
C PRO A 72 13.24 3.37 3.22
N HIS A 73 12.48 4.36 2.75
CA HIS A 73 12.08 5.50 3.58
C HIS A 73 11.12 5.12 4.71
N THR A 74 10.50 3.92 4.66
CA THR A 74 9.50 3.49 5.63
C THR A 74 9.60 1.99 5.94
N ASN A 75 9.13 1.59 7.13
CA ASN A 75 9.08 0.18 7.52
C ASN A 75 7.92 -0.53 6.79
N ALA A 76 8.25 -1.34 5.78
CA ALA A 76 7.28 -2.07 4.97
C ALA A 76 6.62 -3.28 5.69
N ALA A 77 7.07 -3.63 6.90
CA ALA A 77 6.60 -4.82 7.62
C ALA A 77 5.41 -4.54 8.55
N ILE A 78 5.03 -3.28 8.78
CA ILE A 78 4.05 -2.90 9.81
C ILE A 78 2.93 -2.05 9.19
N LEU A 79 1.71 -2.33 9.64
CA LEU A 79 0.51 -1.55 9.36
C LEU A 79 0.01 -0.87 10.62
N ASP A 80 -0.49 0.35 10.46
CA ASP A 80 -1.07 1.14 11.53
C ASP A 80 -2.58 0.96 11.55
N VAL A 81 -3.14 0.67 12.73
CA VAL A 81 -4.58 0.42 12.92
C VAL A 81 -5.16 1.48 13.86
N PHE A 82 -6.12 2.24 13.36
CA PHE A 82 -6.79 3.33 14.08
C PHE A 82 -8.25 3.00 14.38
N GLY A 83 -8.72 3.42 15.55
CA GLY A 83 -10.14 3.39 15.89
C GLY A 83 -10.76 4.78 15.80
N HIS A 84 -11.88 4.94 15.09
CA HIS A 84 -12.45 6.26 14.81
C HIS A 84 -13.27 6.85 15.98
N ASN A 85 -13.61 6.09 17.05
CA ASN A 85 -14.45 6.62 18.13
C ASN A 85 -14.20 5.96 19.50
N ARG A 86 -13.98 6.80 20.53
CA ARG A 86 -13.48 6.45 21.87
C ARG A 86 -14.46 5.67 22.78
N GLN A 87 -15.68 5.39 22.35
CA GLN A 87 -16.74 4.92 23.26
C GLN A 87 -17.57 3.73 22.75
N LYS A 88 -17.08 2.97 21.77
CA LYS A 88 -17.80 1.81 21.24
C LYS A 88 -16.91 0.59 21.15
N ASP A 89 -17.53 -0.57 21.34
CA ASP A 89 -16.96 -1.85 20.92
C ASP A 89 -16.69 -1.78 19.42
N TYR A 90 -15.46 -2.11 19.03
CA TYR A 90 -15.08 -2.21 17.62
C TYR A 90 -15.52 -3.57 17.11
N ASP A 91 -16.35 -3.58 16.07
CA ASP A 91 -16.53 -4.79 15.27
C ASP A 91 -15.29 -5.00 14.39
N VAL A 92 -14.70 -6.19 14.49
CA VAL A 92 -13.51 -6.61 13.74
C VAL A 92 -13.83 -7.72 12.75
N THR A 93 -15.09 -8.08 12.54
CA THR A 93 -15.50 -9.15 11.62
C THR A 93 -15.04 -8.88 10.20
N THR A 94 -15.15 -7.65 9.69
CA THR A 94 -14.65 -7.31 8.35
C THR A 94 -13.13 -7.42 8.24
N LEU A 95 -12.39 -7.11 9.32
CA LEU A 95 -10.94 -7.32 9.37
C LEU A 95 -10.58 -8.80 9.43
N GLN A 96 -11.37 -9.61 10.16
CA GLN A 96 -11.23 -11.07 10.19
C GLN A 96 -11.40 -11.66 8.80
N ASP A 97 -12.43 -11.24 8.08
CA ASP A 97 -12.70 -11.70 6.72
C ASP A 97 -11.60 -11.25 5.74
N LEU A 98 -11.13 -10.00 5.88
CA LEU A 98 -9.98 -9.50 5.11
C LEU A 98 -8.74 -10.40 5.30
N ILE A 99 -8.38 -10.72 6.55
CA ILE A 99 -7.23 -11.58 6.86
C ILE A 99 -7.46 -13.01 6.34
N LYS A 100 -8.64 -13.57 6.58
CA LYS A 100 -9.00 -14.94 6.16
C LYS A 100 -8.99 -15.11 4.64
N HIS A 101 -9.36 -14.07 3.89
CA HIS A 101 -9.47 -14.09 2.44
C HIS A 101 -8.39 -13.23 1.74
N THR A 102 -7.25 -13.00 2.42
CA THR A 102 -6.19 -12.07 1.99
C THR A 102 -5.81 -12.23 0.52
N ALA A 103 -5.54 -13.45 0.06
CA ALA A 103 -5.07 -13.67 -1.32
C ALA A 103 -6.09 -13.19 -2.36
N LEU A 104 -7.37 -13.54 -2.19
CA LEU A 104 -8.44 -13.11 -3.11
C LEU A 104 -8.66 -11.59 -3.07
N ILE A 105 -8.56 -10.99 -1.88
CA ILE A 105 -8.75 -9.56 -1.73
C ILE A 105 -7.55 -8.77 -2.28
N GLU A 106 -6.34 -9.29 -2.12
CA GLU A 106 -5.12 -8.70 -2.71
C GLU A 106 -5.24 -8.64 -4.23
N GLU A 107 -5.71 -9.71 -4.86
CA GLU A 107 -5.95 -9.74 -6.30
C GLU A 107 -6.94 -8.64 -6.74
N ARG A 108 -8.07 -8.50 -6.05
CA ARG A 108 -9.07 -7.47 -6.36
C ARG A 108 -8.53 -6.05 -6.19
N ILE A 109 -7.73 -5.82 -5.16
CA ILE A 109 -7.08 -4.53 -4.93
C ILE A 109 -6.09 -4.25 -6.07
N LEU A 110 -5.25 -5.22 -6.44
CA LEU A 110 -4.30 -5.06 -7.54
C LEU A 110 -5.01 -4.76 -8.86
N ASP A 111 -6.09 -5.47 -9.18
CA ASP A 111 -6.88 -5.24 -10.40
C ASP A 111 -7.45 -3.81 -10.43
N PHE A 112 -7.97 -3.33 -9.29
CA PHE A 112 -8.41 -1.94 -9.16
C PHE A 112 -7.26 -0.97 -9.46
N PHE A 113 -6.09 -1.14 -8.84
CA PHE A 113 -4.96 -0.22 -9.06
C PHE A 113 -4.39 -0.31 -10.47
N ILE A 114 -4.37 -1.49 -11.09
CA ILE A 114 -4.00 -1.65 -12.51
C ILE A 114 -4.96 -0.86 -13.39
N HIS A 115 -6.27 -0.97 -13.16
CA HIS A 115 -7.27 -0.23 -13.93
C HIS A 115 -7.17 1.28 -13.68
N TYR A 116 -7.06 1.70 -12.42
CA TYR A 116 -6.86 3.10 -12.04
C TYR A 116 -5.60 3.70 -12.70
N THR A 117 -4.53 2.91 -12.81
CA THR A 117 -3.25 3.39 -13.36
C THR A 117 -3.21 3.34 -14.89
N PHE A 118 -3.69 2.25 -15.51
CA PHE A 118 -3.50 1.94 -16.94
C PHE A 118 -4.77 1.80 -17.78
N GLY A 119 -5.95 1.76 -17.15
CA GLY A 119 -7.22 1.66 -17.85
C GLY A 119 -7.52 2.90 -18.68
N ASP A 120 -8.61 2.85 -19.47
CA ASP A 120 -9.01 3.96 -20.34
C ASP A 120 -9.32 5.22 -19.52
N GLY A 121 -8.41 6.20 -19.53
CA GLY A 121 -8.51 7.43 -18.72
C GLY A 121 -7.94 7.31 -17.30
N GLY A 122 -7.23 6.23 -16.98
CA GLY A 122 -6.48 6.08 -15.74
C GLY A 122 -5.38 7.14 -15.57
N ALA A 123 -4.90 7.32 -14.35
CA ALA A 123 -3.98 8.39 -13.95
C ALA A 123 -2.73 8.49 -14.86
N TYR A 124 -2.29 7.37 -15.44
CA TYR A 124 -1.12 7.32 -16.32
C TYR A 124 -1.39 6.61 -17.66
N ALA A 125 -2.66 6.50 -18.09
CA ALA A 125 -3.04 5.83 -19.34
C ALA A 125 -2.29 6.38 -20.57
N GLU A 126 -1.96 7.68 -20.56
CA GLU A 126 -1.20 8.37 -21.61
C GLU A 126 0.19 8.86 -21.15
N GLY A 127 0.58 8.56 -19.90
CA GLY A 127 1.80 9.09 -19.29
C GLY A 127 3.07 8.45 -19.85
N LYS A 128 3.83 9.18 -20.68
CA LYS A 128 5.14 8.74 -21.19
C LYS A 128 6.12 8.40 -20.06
N HIS A 129 6.07 9.21 -19.02
CA HIS A 129 6.80 9.07 -17.76
C HIS A 129 6.63 7.70 -17.07
N TYR A 130 5.44 7.11 -17.14
CA TYR A 130 5.23 5.76 -16.59
C TYR A 130 6.00 4.70 -17.38
N ARG A 131 5.98 4.78 -18.73
CA ARG A 131 6.74 3.84 -19.55
C ARG A 131 8.24 3.98 -19.30
N TYR A 132 8.70 5.21 -19.11
CA TYR A 132 10.08 5.49 -18.76
C TYR A 132 10.47 4.86 -17.42
N ALA A 133 9.66 5.06 -16.37
CA ALA A 133 9.86 4.38 -15.09
C ALA A 133 9.89 2.86 -15.26
N GLN A 134 8.89 2.26 -15.94
CA GLN A 134 8.88 0.82 -16.16
C GLN A 134 10.15 0.32 -16.86
N THR A 135 10.54 0.93 -17.98
CA THR A 135 11.74 0.52 -18.73
C THR A 135 13.01 0.68 -17.92
N THR A 136 13.20 1.80 -17.21
CA THR A 136 14.40 2.02 -16.39
C THR A 136 14.54 0.97 -15.28
N ILE A 137 13.43 0.56 -14.66
CA ILE A 137 13.42 -0.45 -13.59
C ILE A 137 13.62 -1.86 -14.15
N GLU A 138 13.00 -2.19 -15.28
CA GLU A 138 13.26 -3.45 -15.98
C GLU A 138 14.73 -3.58 -16.40
N ASP A 139 15.32 -2.49 -16.88
CA ASP A 139 16.74 -2.42 -17.23
C ASP A 139 17.66 -2.56 -16.01
N HIS A 140 17.32 -1.95 -14.88
CA HIS A 140 18.10 -2.09 -13.65
C HIS A 140 18.09 -3.54 -13.15
N TYR A 141 16.91 -4.14 -13.01
CA TYR A 141 16.77 -5.51 -12.50
C TYR A 141 17.01 -6.61 -13.55
N LYS A 142 17.28 -6.22 -14.81
CA LYS A 142 17.49 -7.14 -15.94
C LYS A 142 16.36 -8.17 -16.08
N THR A 143 15.12 -7.71 -15.88
CA THR A 143 13.90 -8.53 -15.96
C THR A 143 12.75 -7.69 -16.50
N SER A 144 11.72 -8.32 -17.05
CA SER A 144 10.45 -7.64 -17.36
C SER A 144 9.45 -7.86 -16.23
N PHE A 145 8.50 -6.94 -16.08
CA PHE A 145 7.40 -7.05 -15.13
C PHE A 145 6.05 -6.98 -15.84
N THR A 146 5.12 -7.80 -15.41
CA THR A 146 3.70 -7.55 -15.72
C THR A 146 3.24 -6.28 -15.02
N GLN A 147 2.22 -5.59 -15.56
CA GLN A 147 1.60 -4.42 -14.91
C GLN A 147 1.21 -4.70 -13.46
N LYS A 148 0.74 -5.93 -13.20
CA LYS A 148 0.38 -6.38 -11.86
C LYS A 148 1.57 -6.49 -10.93
N GLU A 149 2.68 -7.06 -11.39
CA GLU A 149 3.92 -7.12 -10.59
C GLU A 149 4.47 -5.72 -10.33
N PHE A 150 4.38 -4.84 -11.33
CA PHE A 150 4.79 -3.44 -11.20
C PHE A 150 3.95 -2.70 -10.15
N VAL A 151 2.61 -2.73 -10.28
CA VAL A 151 1.69 -2.12 -9.31
C VAL A 151 1.83 -2.75 -7.92
N ARG A 152 1.96 -4.08 -7.82
CA ARG A 152 2.09 -4.77 -6.53
C ARG A 152 3.34 -4.36 -5.78
N ARG A 153 4.43 -4.10 -6.49
CA ARG A 153 5.64 -3.53 -5.92
C ARG A 153 5.31 -2.16 -5.33
N LEU A 154 4.62 -1.31 -6.08
CA LEU A 154 4.44 0.11 -5.76
C LEU A 154 3.33 0.43 -4.77
N LEU A 155 2.45 -0.53 -4.51
CA LEU A 155 1.30 -0.36 -3.67
C LEU A 155 1.61 -0.62 -2.19
N ARG A 156 1.38 0.40 -1.35
CA ARG A 156 1.60 0.31 0.09
C ARG A 156 0.30 0.55 0.86
N LEU A 157 -0.27 -0.52 1.41
CA LEU A 157 -1.19 -0.37 2.54
C LEU A 157 -0.41 0.18 3.73
N GLN A 158 -0.87 1.30 4.30
CA GLN A 158 -0.23 1.94 5.44
C GLN A 158 -1.15 1.89 6.66
N THR A 159 -2.42 2.22 6.43
CA THR A 159 -3.39 2.43 7.51
C THR A 159 -4.63 1.55 7.33
N ILE A 160 -5.12 1.02 8.44
CA ILE A 160 -6.46 0.43 8.57
C ILE A 160 -7.25 1.26 9.59
N ILE A 161 -8.42 1.73 9.19
CA ILE A 161 -9.34 2.47 10.08
C ILE A 161 -10.54 1.58 10.40
N LEU A 162 -10.78 1.38 11.69
CA LEU A 162 -11.95 0.71 12.24
C LEU A 162 -13.03 1.75 12.60
N PRO A 163 -14.10 1.89 11.79
CA PRO A 163 -15.24 2.73 12.10
C PRO A 163 -16.07 2.13 13.25
N SER A 164 -16.78 3.00 13.96
CA SER A 164 -17.51 2.64 15.19
C SER A 164 -18.98 2.24 15.00
N ALA A 165 -19.50 2.27 13.76
CA ALA A 165 -20.94 2.14 13.49
C ALA A 165 -21.27 1.40 12.19
N ILE A 166 -20.26 0.87 11.48
CA ILE A 166 -20.42 0.20 10.20
C ILE A 166 -19.54 -1.04 10.26
N ASP A 167 -20.07 -2.19 9.84
CA ASP A 167 -19.35 -3.47 9.69
C ASP A 167 -18.38 -3.37 8.51
N GLY A 168 -17.40 -2.49 8.66
CA GLY A 168 -16.52 -2.10 7.59
C GLY A 168 -15.17 -1.64 8.08
N LEU A 169 -14.28 -1.38 7.14
CA LEU A 169 -12.94 -0.89 7.38
C LEU A 169 -12.54 0.03 6.24
N LYS A 170 -11.73 1.05 6.53
CA LYS A 170 -11.08 1.85 5.50
C LYS A 170 -9.61 1.44 5.40
N LEU A 171 -9.15 1.19 4.18
CA LEU A 171 -7.77 0.88 3.87
C LEU A 171 -7.17 2.08 3.17
N GLU A 172 -6.16 2.71 3.78
CA GLU A 172 -5.44 3.80 3.13
C GLU A 172 -4.19 3.24 2.47
N PHE A 173 -4.22 3.27 1.14
CA PHE A 173 -3.09 2.91 0.32
C PHE A 173 -2.37 4.17 -0.11
N MET A 174 -1.05 4.16 -0.01
CA MET A 174 -0.19 5.13 -0.65
C MET A 174 0.53 4.43 -1.79
N CYS A 175 0.62 5.10 -2.94
CA CYS A 175 1.59 4.71 -3.94
C CYS A 175 2.94 5.37 -3.60
N ALA A 176 4.04 4.75 -4.01
CA ALA A 176 5.38 5.34 -3.83
C ALA A 176 5.63 6.57 -4.73
N TRP A 177 4.66 6.96 -5.56
CA TRP A 177 4.83 8.01 -6.57
C TRP A 177 4.60 9.40 -6.01
N ASP A 178 3.73 9.53 -5.00
CA ASP A 178 3.49 10.79 -4.28
C ASP A 178 2.64 10.56 -3.02
N MET A 179 2.85 11.36 -1.97
CA MET A 179 1.99 11.36 -0.80
C MET A 179 0.64 12.02 -1.12
N GLU A 180 0.54 12.77 -2.23
CA GLU A 180 -0.69 13.44 -2.68
C GLU A 180 -1.73 12.49 -3.32
N HIS A 181 -1.33 11.29 -3.77
CA HIS A 181 -2.18 10.37 -4.54
C HIS A 181 -2.62 9.12 -3.75
N GLY A 182 -2.80 9.24 -2.44
CA GLY A 182 -3.23 8.13 -1.59
C GLY A 182 -4.67 7.71 -1.88
N VAL A 183 -4.91 6.44 -2.19
CA VAL A 183 -6.26 5.92 -2.45
C VAL A 183 -6.82 5.29 -1.19
N VAL A 184 -8.05 5.66 -0.84
CA VAL A 184 -8.79 5.05 0.27
C VAL A 184 -9.80 4.06 -0.28
N LEU A 185 -9.73 2.80 0.16
CA LEU A 185 -10.72 1.78 -0.18
C LEU A 185 -11.58 1.47 1.03
N GLU A 186 -12.91 1.49 0.86
CA GLU A 186 -13.84 1.07 1.90
C GLU A 186 -14.26 -0.39 1.69
N PHE A 187 -14.13 -1.20 2.73
CA PHE A 187 -14.68 -2.55 2.75
C PHE A 187 -15.87 -2.59 3.69
N LYS A 188 -17.00 -3.12 3.22
CA LYS A 188 -18.23 -3.34 4.03
C LYS A 188 -18.80 -4.69 3.66
N ASP A 189 -19.12 -5.52 4.66
CA ASP A 189 -19.70 -6.85 4.43
C ASP A 189 -18.87 -7.72 3.44
N GLY A 190 -17.54 -7.59 3.45
CA GLY A 190 -16.63 -8.28 2.53
C GLY A 190 -16.60 -7.76 1.08
N SER A 191 -17.46 -6.79 0.76
CA SER A 191 -17.44 -6.06 -0.51
C SER A 191 -16.48 -4.89 -0.45
N MET A 192 -15.87 -4.56 -1.60
CA MET A 192 -14.97 -3.41 -1.74
C MET A 192 -15.77 -2.35 -2.49
N VAL A 193 -15.86 -1.15 -1.92
CA VAL A 193 -16.53 0.00 -2.52
C VAL A 193 -15.44 0.99 -2.92
N GLU A 194 -15.48 1.41 -4.18
CA GLU A 194 -14.60 2.44 -4.71
C GLU A 194 -14.93 3.76 -4.02
N SER A 195 -13.91 4.41 -3.45
CA SER A 195 -13.98 5.79 -3.00
C SER A 195 -12.92 6.55 -3.74
N GLU A 196 -13.32 7.62 -4.42
CA GLU A 196 -12.39 8.64 -4.91
C GLU A 196 -11.78 9.40 -3.72
N ILE A 197 -10.62 10.01 -3.97
CA ILE A 197 -9.93 10.93 -3.06
C ILE A 197 -10.72 12.24 -2.96
#